data_AF-A0A645EPS8-F1
#
_entry.id   AF-A0A645EPS8-F1
#
_cell.length_a   1.000
_cell.length_b   1.000
_cell.length_c   1.000
_cell.angle_alpha   90.00
_cell.angle_beta   90.00
_cell.angle_gamma   90.00
#
_symmetry.space_group_name_H-M   'P 1'
#
loop_
_entity.id
_entity.type
_entity.pdbx_description
1 polymer ?
#
loop_
_entity_poly.entity_id
_entity_poly.type
_entity_poly.pdbx_seq_one_letter_code
_entity_poly.pdbx_strand_id
1 'polypeptide(L)'
;MPDTVRDVFFQTYNLTGIDVLNKVYEHPLANRYCASFAKFAGDHLQEDPYYGHLILSAFRDFFRNIVALYPNYQKYKFNCVGSIAYHFRELLERVVIEQGMMPGIIDKDPMRGLITYHRKEML
;
A
#
# COMPACT_ATOMS: atom_id res chain seq x y z
N MET A 1 -3.56 15.61 -9.88
CA MET A 1 -2.16 15.71 -9.43
C MET A 1 -1.72 17.15 -9.54
N PRO A 2 -1.19 17.77 -8.47
CA PRO A 2 -0.62 19.12 -8.50
C PRO A 2 0.57 19.23 -9.45
N ASP A 3 0.83 20.43 -9.97
CA ASP A 3 1.95 20.68 -10.88
C ASP A 3 3.31 20.40 -10.21
N THR A 4 3.48 20.80 -8.94
CA THR A 4 4.69 20.53 -8.14
C THR A 4 5.02 19.05 -8.06
N VAL A 5 4.03 18.21 -7.75
CA VAL A 5 4.17 16.75 -7.70
C VAL A 5 4.53 16.17 -9.07
N ARG A 6 3.88 16.66 -10.14
CA ARG A 6 4.16 16.22 -11.51
C ARG A 6 5.61 16.53 -11.89
N ASP A 7 6.08 17.73 -11.57
CA ASP A 7 7.42 18.18 -11.96
C ASP A 7 8.51 17.39 -11.21
N VAL A 8 8.32 17.10 -9.92
CA VAL A 8 9.23 16.24 -9.14
C VAL A 8 9.25 14.80 -9.68
N PHE A 9 8.08 14.25 -10.03
CA PHE A 9 7.99 12.92 -10.64
C PHE A 9 8.74 12.87 -11.99
N PHE A 10 8.53 13.89 -12.84
CA PHE A 10 9.22 14.01 -14.12
C PHE A 10 10.74 14.13 -13.93
N GLN A 11 11.21 14.94 -12.97
CA GLN A 11 12.65 15.07 -12.69
C GLN A 11 13.28 13.77 -12.18
N THR A 12 12.53 12.97 -11.42
CA THR A 12 13.02 11.72 -10.83
C THR A 12 13.12 10.59 -11.86
N TYR A 13 12.13 10.47 -12.74
CA TYR A 13 12.01 9.33 -13.65
C TYR A 13 12.28 9.66 -15.12
N ASN A 14 12.22 10.94 -15.51
CA ASN A 14 12.31 11.42 -16.88
C ASN A 14 11.41 10.64 -17.85
N LEU A 15 10.17 10.36 -17.40
CA LEU A 15 9.17 9.61 -18.15
C LEU A 15 8.13 10.55 -18.73
N THR A 16 7.82 10.38 -20.02
CA THR A 16 6.66 11.02 -20.64
C THR A 16 5.40 10.17 -20.44
N GLY A 17 4.22 10.77 -20.66
CA GLY A 17 2.96 10.01 -20.62
C GLY A 17 2.93 8.85 -21.61
N ILE A 18 3.54 9.03 -22.80
CA ILE A 18 3.61 7.99 -23.82
C ILE A 18 4.49 6.82 -23.34
N ASP A 19 5.62 7.11 -22.69
CA ASP A 19 6.50 6.06 -22.15
C ASP A 19 5.78 5.21 -21.10
N VAL A 20 5.02 5.86 -20.21
CA VAL A 20 4.23 5.17 -19.18
C VAL A 20 3.15 4.30 -19.83
N LEU A 21 2.42 4.82 -20.82
CA LEU A 21 1.38 4.05 -21.53
C LEU A 21 1.98 2.81 -22.20
N ASN A 22 3.08 2.96 -22.94
CA ASN A 22 3.74 1.84 -23.59
C ASN A 22 4.21 0.80 -22.56
N LYS A 23 4.78 1.23 -21.42
CA LYS A 23 5.21 0.33 -20.34
C LYS A 23 4.06 -0.41 -19.66
N VAL A 24 2.89 0.20 -19.56
CA VAL A 24 1.72 -0.41 -18.91
C VAL A 24 0.97 -1.35 -19.84
N TYR A 25 0.84 -1.00 -21.12
CA TYR A 25 -0.03 -1.72 -22.05
C TYR A 25 0.71 -2.67 -23.00
N GLU A 26 1.98 -2.41 -23.30
CA GLU A 26 2.70 -3.16 -24.35
C GLU A 26 3.80 -4.08 -23.80
N HIS A 27 4.08 -4.04 -22.50
CA HIS A 27 5.15 -4.82 -21.87
C HIS A 27 4.63 -5.79 -20.79
N PRO A 28 5.34 -6.93 -20.57
CA PRO A 28 5.01 -7.85 -19.49
C PRO A 28 5.28 -7.22 -18.11
N LEU A 29 4.61 -7.72 -17.08
CA LEU A 29 4.78 -7.31 -15.68
C LEU A 29 4.39 -5.84 -15.39
N ALA A 30 3.38 -5.31 -16.10
CA ALA A 30 2.86 -3.96 -15.88
C ALA A 30 2.51 -3.65 -14.41
N ASN A 31 1.94 -4.62 -13.70
CA ASN A 31 1.65 -4.52 -12.27
C ASN A 31 2.91 -4.24 -11.43
N ARG A 32 4.03 -4.91 -11.71
CA ARG A 32 5.32 -4.69 -11.02
C ARG A 32 5.90 -3.33 -11.37
N TYR A 33 5.77 -2.90 -12.63
CA TYR A 33 6.18 -1.57 -13.07
C TYR A 33 5.42 -0.49 -12.30
N CYS A 34 4.09 -0.55 -12.25
CA CYS A 34 3.28 0.40 -11.47
C CYS A 34 3.64 0.37 -9.98
N ALA A 35 3.82 -0.82 -9.40
CA ALA A 35 4.19 -0.96 -7.99
C ALA A 35 5.54 -0.32 -7.65
N SER A 36 6.46 -0.20 -8.61
CA SER A 36 7.78 0.42 -8.39
C SER A 36 7.67 1.90 -8.01
N PHE A 37 6.60 2.59 -8.44
CA PHE A 37 6.35 3.99 -8.10
C PHE A 37 5.77 4.21 -6.70
N ALA A 38 5.33 3.15 -6.02
CA ALA A 38 4.85 3.28 -4.65
C ALA A 38 5.94 3.83 -3.72
N LYS A 39 7.21 3.48 -3.98
CA LYS A 39 8.35 4.04 -3.23
C LYS A 39 8.43 5.56 -3.33
N PHE A 40 8.25 6.12 -4.52
CA PHE A 40 8.26 7.57 -4.74
C PHE A 40 7.23 8.28 -3.86
N ALA A 41 5.99 7.78 -3.83
CA ALA A 41 4.95 8.37 -2.99
C ALA A 41 5.30 8.32 -1.48
N GLY A 42 6.05 7.30 -1.06
CA GLY A 42 6.53 7.20 0.33
C GLY A 42 7.71 8.10 0.64
N ASP A 43 8.66 8.23 -0.29
CA ASP A 43 9.84 9.08 -0.13
C ASP A 43 9.44 10.57 -0.01
N HIS A 44 8.36 10.99 -0.70
CA HIS A 44 7.86 12.37 -0.70
C HIS A 44 6.67 12.62 0.25
N LEU A 45 6.33 11.67 1.13
CA LEU A 45 5.08 11.69 1.91
C LEU A 45 4.87 12.97 2.74
N GLN A 46 5.95 13.59 3.20
CA GLN A 46 5.93 14.79 4.04
C GLN A 46 6.03 16.11 3.25
N GLU A 47 6.29 16.05 1.94
CA GLU A 47 6.53 17.23 1.12
C GLU A 47 5.23 17.88 0.63
N ASP A 48 4.23 17.06 0.33
CA ASP A 48 2.92 17.52 -0.15
C ASP A 48 1.79 16.62 0.38
N PRO A 49 0.69 17.18 0.94
CA PRO A 49 -0.46 16.40 1.41
C PRO A 49 -1.07 15.47 0.36
N TYR A 50 -0.87 15.75 -0.93
CA TYR A 50 -1.32 14.92 -2.04
C TYR A 50 -0.88 13.46 -1.90
N TYR A 51 0.36 13.19 -1.51
CA TYR A 51 0.88 11.82 -1.39
C TYR A 51 0.14 11.03 -0.32
N GLY A 52 -0.04 11.63 0.86
CA GLY A 52 -0.79 11.03 1.95
C GLY A 52 -2.25 10.77 1.58
N HIS A 53 -2.91 11.74 0.92
CA HIS A 53 -4.28 11.59 0.44
C HIS A 53 -4.43 10.50 -0.61
N LEU A 54 -3.49 10.38 -1.54
CA LEU A 54 -3.48 9.35 -2.58
C LEU A 54 -3.42 7.95 -1.94
N ILE A 55 -2.50 7.74 -0.99
CA ILE A 55 -2.32 6.44 -0.32
C ILE A 55 -3.54 6.11 0.56
N LEU A 56 -4.05 7.09 1.33
CA LEU A 56 -5.29 6.93 2.12
C LEU A 56 -6.47 6.53 1.23
N SER A 57 -6.65 7.19 0.09
CA SER A 57 -7.73 6.87 -0.84
C SER A 57 -7.60 5.44 -1.36
N ALA A 58 -6.40 5.02 -1.76
CA ALA A 58 -6.15 3.67 -2.25
C ALA A 58 -6.47 2.61 -1.19
N PHE A 59 -6.11 2.83 0.08
CA PHE A 59 -6.47 1.91 1.16
C PHE A 59 -7.97 1.91 1.45
N ARG A 60 -8.64 3.07 1.41
CA ARG A 60 -10.11 3.12 1.56
C ARG A 60 -10.82 2.38 0.43
N ASP A 61 -10.32 2.49 -0.80
CA ASP A 61 -10.82 1.73 -1.94
C ASP A 61 -10.61 0.23 -1.74
N PHE A 62 -9.44 -0.20 -1.25
CA PHE A 62 -9.18 -1.59 -0.89
C PHE A 62 -10.19 -2.12 0.14
N PHE A 63 -10.48 -1.34 1.18
CA PHE A 63 -11.48 -1.72 2.17
C PHE A 63 -12.88 -1.81 1.58
N ARG A 64 -13.32 -0.76 0.86
CA ARG A 64 -14.65 -0.69 0.26
C ARG A 64 -14.90 -1.84 -0.70
N ASN A 65 -13.91 -2.18 -1.52
CA ASN A 65 -14.09 -3.10 -2.63
C ASN A 65 -13.74 -4.56 -2.27
N ILE A 66 -13.07 -4.81 -1.14
CA ILE A 66 -12.61 -6.16 -0.77
C ILE A 66 -12.95 -6.47 0.69
N VAL A 67 -12.37 -5.76 1.65
CA VAL A 67 -12.42 -6.14 3.07
C VAL A 67 -13.84 -6.01 3.65
N ALA A 68 -14.54 -4.92 3.32
CA ALA A 68 -15.87 -4.64 3.85
C ALA A 68 -16.96 -5.59 3.31
N LEU A 69 -16.66 -6.36 2.27
CA LEU A 69 -17.58 -7.32 1.69
C LEU A 69 -17.65 -8.64 2.48
N TYR A 70 -16.70 -8.88 3.39
CA TYR A 70 -16.73 -10.07 4.23
C TYR A 70 -17.77 -9.93 5.37
N PRO A 71 -18.61 -10.96 5.61
CA PRO A 71 -19.59 -10.92 6.70
C PRO A 71 -18.93 -10.69 8.07
N ASN A 72 -19.47 -9.75 8.84
CA ASN A 72 -18.97 -9.39 10.17
C ASN A 72 -17.48 -8.98 10.22
N TYR A 73 -16.90 -8.46 9.12
CA TYR A 73 -15.47 -8.13 9.06
C TYR A 73 -14.98 -7.29 10.26
N GLN A 74 -15.80 -6.35 10.74
CA GLN A 74 -15.51 -5.49 11.91
C GLN A 74 -15.30 -6.24 13.23
N LYS A 75 -15.78 -7.49 13.37
CA LYS A 75 -15.56 -8.30 14.57
C LYS A 75 -14.14 -8.88 14.66
N TYR A 76 -13.37 -8.83 13.57
CA TYR A 76 -12.04 -9.41 13.47
C TYR A 76 -10.96 -8.34 13.51
N LYS A 77 -9.74 -8.74 13.89
CA LYS A 77 -8.55 -7.90 13.74
C LYS A 77 -8.08 -7.91 12.29
N PHE A 78 -7.71 -6.75 11.78
CA PHE A 78 -7.11 -6.64 10.45
C PHE A 78 -5.62 -7.00 10.50
N ASN A 79 -5.22 -8.07 9.81
CA ASN A 79 -3.83 -8.47 9.68
C ASN A 79 -3.43 -8.33 8.20
N CYS A 80 -2.21 -7.88 7.94
CA CYS A 80 -1.71 -7.69 6.58
C CYS A 80 -0.23 -8.00 6.48
N VAL A 81 0.19 -8.61 5.38
CA VAL A 81 1.60 -8.89 5.09
C VAL A 81 1.97 -8.33 3.74
N GLY A 82 3.11 -7.65 3.66
CA GLY A 82 3.66 -7.16 2.41
C GLY A 82 4.36 -5.81 2.55
N SER A 83 5.22 -5.49 1.58
CA SER A 83 6.03 -4.27 1.59
C SER A 83 5.20 -2.99 1.68
N ILE A 84 4.13 -2.87 0.88
CA ILE A 84 3.26 -1.69 0.87
C ILE A 84 2.57 -1.50 2.23
N ALA A 85 1.99 -2.56 2.78
CA ALA A 85 1.35 -2.52 4.08
C ALA A 85 2.33 -2.16 5.21
N TYR A 86 3.56 -2.67 5.14
CA TYR A 86 4.60 -2.37 6.12
C TYR A 86 5.10 -0.92 6.02
N HIS A 87 5.43 -0.46 4.81
CA HIS A 87 5.99 0.88 4.60
C HIS A 87 4.96 1.99 4.86
N PHE A 88 3.68 1.73 4.60
CA PHE A 88 2.59 2.68 4.85
C PHE A 88 1.72 2.29 6.05
N ARG A 89 2.31 1.59 7.04
CA ARG A 89 1.58 1.03 8.18
C ARG A 89 0.72 2.08 8.89
N GLU A 90 1.28 3.25 9.18
CA GLU A 90 0.56 4.30 9.92
C GLU A 90 -0.72 4.76 9.19
N LEU A 91 -0.61 4.94 7.86
CA LEU A 91 -1.74 5.31 7.00
C LEU A 91 -2.76 4.18 6.88
N LEU A 92 -2.28 2.94 6.76
CA LEU A 92 -3.13 1.75 6.70
C LEU A 92 -3.90 1.54 8.02
N GLU A 93 -3.23 1.64 9.17
CA GLU A 93 -3.85 1.51 10.49
C GLU A 93 -4.90 2.59 10.73
N ARG A 94 -4.66 3.82 10.27
CA ARG A 94 -5.67 4.87 10.29
C ARG A 94 -6.92 4.44 9.51
N VAL A 95 -6.77 3.92 8.30
CA VAL A 95 -7.92 3.44 7.51
C VAL A 95 -8.60 2.25 8.17
N VAL A 96 -7.85 1.31 8.76
CA VAL A 96 -8.41 0.17 9.51
C VAL A 96 -9.35 0.67 10.63
N ILE A 97 -8.89 1.65 11.41
CA ILE A 97 -9.67 2.25 12.50
C ILE A 97 -10.89 3.02 11.94
N GLU A 98 -10.70 3.81 10.88
CA GLU A 98 -11.79 4.52 10.19
C GLU A 98 -12.89 3.56 9.70
N GLN A 99 -12.54 2.32 9.34
CA GLN A 99 -13.47 1.29 8.85
C GLN A 99 -14.11 0.45 9.97
N GLY A 100 -13.84 0.76 11.24
CA GLY A 100 -14.41 0.08 12.40
C GLY A 100 -13.78 -1.27 12.72
N MET A 101 -12.55 -1.53 12.24
CA MET A 101 -11.77 -2.71 12.60
C MET A 101 -10.69 -2.37 13.63
N MET A 102 -10.21 -3.39 14.34
CA MET A 102 -9.02 -3.27 15.18
C MET A 102 -7.76 -3.65 14.39
N PRO A 103 -6.68 -2.84 14.43
CA PRO A 103 -5.39 -3.25 13.88
C PRO A 103 -4.87 -4.53 14.55
N GLY A 104 -4.36 -5.43 13.73
CA GLY A 104 -3.68 -6.66 14.12
C GLY A 104 -2.21 -6.63 13.74
N ILE A 105 -1.69 -7.76 13.26
CA ILE A 105 -0.32 -7.90 12.80
C ILE A 105 -0.20 -7.35 11.39
N ILE A 106 0.59 -6.28 11.24
CA ILE A 106 1.03 -5.78 9.94
C ILE A 106 2.52 -6.06 9.84
N ASP A 107 2.98 -6.90 8.93
CA ASP A 107 4.41 -7.22 8.80
C ASP A 107 4.87 -7.19 7.33
N LYS A 108 6.18 -7.08 7.13
CA LYS A 108 6.76 -7.04 5.77
C LYS A 108 6.73 -8.42 5.12
N ASP A 109 6.93 -9.47 5.91
CA ASP A 109 7.13 -10.84 5.46
C ASP A 109 6.56 -11.83 6.49
N PRO A 110 5.92 -12.94 6.06
CA PRO A 110 5.24 -13.84 6.99
C PRO A 110 6.20 -14.73 7.80
N MET A 111 7.48 -14.80 7.43
CA MET A 111 8.46 -15.72 8.03
C MET A 111 8.56 -15.56 9.54
N ARG A 112 8.54 -14.32 10.05
CA ARG A 112 8.58 -14.07 11.51
C ARG A 112 7.39 -14.71 12.24
N GLY A 113 6.20 -14.62 11.66
CA GLY A 113 5.00 -15.24 12.20
C GLY A 113 5.08 -16.77 12.17
N LEU A 114 5.55 -17.33 11.05
CA LEU A 114 5.72 -18.78 10.87
C LEU A 114 6.74 -19.38 11.84
N ILE A 115 7.90 -18.74 12.01
CA ILE A 115 8.91 -19.16 12.99
C ILE A 115 8.32 -19.16 14.40
N THR A 116 7.57 -18.12 14.76
CA THR A 116 6.96 -18.00 16.09
C THR A 116 5.91 -19.09 16.32
N TYR A 117 5.12 -19.41 15.30
CA TYR A 117 4.09 -20.45 15.38
C TYR A 117 4.70 -21.83 15.61
N HIS A 118 5.68 -22.24 14.78
CA HIS A 118 6.29 -23.58 14.89
C HIS A 118 7.22 -23.73 16.10
N ARG A 119 7.80 -22.65 16.63
CA ARG A 119 8.57 -22.71 17.88
C ARG A 119 7.68 -23.05 19.08
N LYS A 120 6.41 -22.62 19.07
CA LYS A 120 5.45 -22.94 20.15
C LYS A 120 4.98 -24.40 20.11
N GLU A 121 4.99 -25.05 18.96
CA GLU A 121 4.64 -26.47 18.83
C GLU A 121 5.76 -27.42 19.30
N MET A 122 6.99 -26.90 19.48
CA MET A 122 8.14 -27.68 19.97
C MET A 122 8.32 -27.64 21.50
N LEU A 123 7.44 -26.95 22.23
CA LEU A 123 7.40 -26.85 23.70
C LEU A 123 6.10 -27.46 24.23
#